data_AF-A0A4Y1Q1W4-F1
#
_entry.id   AF-A0A4Y1Q1W4-F1
#
_cell.length_a   1.000
_cell.length_b   1.000
_cell.length_c   1.000
_cell.angle_alpha   90.00
_cell.angle_beta   90.00
_cell.angle_gamma   90.00
#
_symmetry.space_group_name_H-M   'P 1'
#
loop_
_entity.id
_entity.type
_entity.pdbx_description
1 polymer ?
#
loop_
_entity_poly.entity_id
_entity_poly.type
_entity_poly.pdbx_seq_one_letter_code
_entity_poly.pdbx_strand_id
1 'polypeptide(L)'
;IFITDDPDASVVIPTLPGQRRWGVNQLEGFLGPLVQKGLCSVILFGVPLKCEKDACGTPADDPEGPVIQAIRKISSLFPELYIAC
;
A
#
# COMPACT_ATOMS: atom_id res chain seq x y z
N ILE A 1 0.01 2.71 -5.73
CA ILE A 1 -0.04 3.16 -4.32
C ILE A 1 1.25 2.73 -3.65
N PHE A 2 1.94 3.66 -2.99
CA PHE A 2 3.15 3.36 -2.24
C PHE A 2 2.79 2.99 -0.79
N ILE A 3 3.16 1.80 -0.34
CA ILE A 3 2.82 1.28 0.99
C ILE A 3 4.08 1.11 1.84
N THR A 4 4.05 1.49 3.12
CA THR A 4 5.18 1.35 4.06
C THR A 4 4.87 0.45 5.24
N ASP A 5 5.91 0.01 5.95
CA ASP A 5 5.80 -0.83 7.16
C ASP A 5 5.34 -0.08 8.42
N ASP A 6 5.23 1.24 8.37
CA ASP A 6 4.55 2.02 9.41
C ASP A 6 3.06 2.03 9.11
N PRO A 7 2.22 1.35 9.93
CA PRO A 7 0.81 1.17 9.64
C PRO A 7 0.00 2.46 9.66
N ASP A 8 0.48 3.51 10.33
CA ASP A 8 -0.22 4.80 10.45
C ASP A 8 0.39 5.91 9.56
N ALA A 9 1.38 5.56 8.72
CA ALA A 9 2.10 6.53 7.91
C ALA A 9 1.22 7.30 6.91
N SER A 10 1.51 8.60 6.79
CA SER A 10 1.07 9.47 5.71
C SER A 10 2.21 10.41 5.31
N VAL A 11 3.23 9.86 4.66
CA VAL A 11 4.49 10.56 4.39
C VAL A 11 4.49 11.12 2.97
N VAL A 12 4.64 12.44 2.83
CA VAL A 12 4.75 13.09 1.50
C VAL A 12 5.99 12.62 0.74
N ILE A 13 5.88 12.50 -0.58
CA ILE A 13 7.01 12.22 -1.46
C ILE A 13 7.43 13.53 -2.14
N PRO A 14 8.54 14.20 -1.73
CA PRO A 14 8.87 15.54 -2.21
C PRO A 14 9.04 15.64 -3.73
N THR A 15 9.51 14.58 -4.36
CA THR A 15 9.73 14.51 -5.81
C THR A 15 8.46 14.18 -6.60
N LEU A 16 7.35 13.82 -5.92
CA LEU A 16 6.05 13.52 -6.52
C LEU A 16 4.95 14.34 -5.82
N PRO A 17 4.76 15.61 -6.22
CA PRO A 17 3.75 16.49 -5.60
C PRO A 17 2.36 15.85 -5.58
N GLY A 18 1.68 15.94 -4.43
CA GLY A 18 0.37 15.34 -4.20
C GLY A 18 0.40 13.84 -3.88
N GLN A 19 1.56 13.18 -3.96
CA GLN A 19 1.72 11.76 -3.65
C GLN A 19 2.29 11.54 -2.25
N ARG A 20 1.88 10.41 -1.66
CA ARG A 20 2.26 9.99 -0.32
C ARG A 20 2.60 8.51 -0.30
N ARG A 21 3.41 8.13 0.68
CA ARG A 21 3.54 6.75 1.14
C ARG A 21 2.56 6.54 2.29
N TRP A 22 1.82 5.45 2.23
CA TRP A 22 0.71 5.16 3.13
C TRP A 22 0.99 3.96 4.00
N GLY A 23 0.59 4.05 5.26
CA GLY A 23 0.42 2.91 6.13
C GLY A 23 -0.93 2.23 5.90
N VAL A 24 -1.02 0.95 6.24
CA VAL A 24 -2.22 0.11 6.01
C VAL A 24 -3.47 0.64 6.71
N ASN A 25 -3.35 1.30 7.86
CA ASN A 25 -4.48 1.87 8.60
C ASN A 25 -5.06 3.12 7.91
N GLN A 26 -4.27 3.79 7.07
CA GLN A 26 -4.70 5.00 6.35
C GLN A 26 -5.40 4.67 5.01
N LEU A 27 -5.36 3.42 4.56
CA LEU A 27 -5.86 3.01 3.24
C LEU A 27 -7.36 3.19 3.09
N GLU A 28 -8.14 2.95 4.14
CA GLU A 28 -9.60 3.12 4.07
C GLU A 28 -9.99 4.57 3.79
N GLY A 29 -9.42 5.50 4.56
CA GLY A 29 -9.69 6.93 4.38
C GLY A 29 -9.17 7.48 3.05
N PHE A 30 -8.05 6.95 2.55
CA PHE A 30 -7.49 7.36 1.26
C PHE A 30 -8.27 6.81 0.07
N LEU A 31 -8.57 5.50 0.07
CA LEU A 31 -9.20 4.82 -1.06
C LEU A 31 -10.71 4.96 -1.08
N GLY A 32 -11.38 5.02 0.07
CA GLY A 32 -12.84 5.06 0.17
C GLY A 32 -13.49 6.11 -0.72
N PRO A 33 -13.07 7.39 -0.67
CA PRO A 33 -13.61 8.43 -1.54
C PRO A 33 -13.32 8.22 -3.04
N LEU A 34 -12.23 7.51 -3.38
CA LEU A 34 -11.87 7.22 -4.77
C LEU A 34 -12.70 6.07 -5.34
N VAL A 35 -12.90 5.02 -4.54
CA VAL A 35 -13.78 3.90 -4.89
C VAL A 35 -15.21 4.40 -5.10
N GLN A 36 -15.72 5.28 -4.23
CA GLN A 36 -17.04 5.92 -4.41
C GLN A 36 -17.15 6.75 -5.71
N LYS A 37 -16.02 7.27 -6.22
CA LYS A 37 -15.95 7.99 -7.49
C LYS A 37 -15.75 7.08 -8.71
N GLY A 38 -15.70 5.77 -8.53
CA GLY A 38 -15.56 4.79 -9.61
C GLY A 38 -14.12 4.33 -9.88
N LEU A 39 -13.21 4.44 -8.90
CA LEU A 39 -11.90 3.78 -9.01
C LEU A 39 -12.09 2.26 -9.05
N CYS A 40 -11.66 1.62 -10.15
CA CYS A 40 -11.85 0.18 -10.35
C CYS A 40 -10.59 -0.67 -10.14
N SER A 41 -9.40 -0.08 -10.18
CA SER A 41 -8.14 -0.82 -10.00
C SER A 41 -7.03 0.00 -9.36
N VAL A 42 -6.13 -0.69 -8.68
CA VAL A 42 -4.92 -0.13 -8.07
C VAL A 42 -3.72 -1.03 -8.32
N ILE A 43 -2.54 -0.44 -8.48
CA ILE A 43 -1.26 -1.16 -8.47
C ILE A 43 -0.49 -0.83 -7.18
N LEU A 44 0.08 -1.83 -6.51
CA LEU A 44 0.77 -1.66 -5.24
C LEU A 44 2.29 -1.64 -5.42
N PHE A 45 2.96 -0.75 -4.70
CA PHE A 45 4.42 -0.68 -4.61
C PHE A 45 4.83 -0.66 -3.14
N GLY A 46 5.50 -1.72 -2.69
CA GLY A 46 6.05 -1.81 -1.34
C GLY A 46 7.26 -0.91 -1.15
N VAL A 47 7.30 -0.20 -0.02
CA VAL A 47 8.44 0.60 0.42
C VAL A 47 8.85 0.09 1.81
N PRO A 48 9.52 -1.08 1.89
CA PRO A 48 9.94 -1.62 3.16
C PRO A 48 11.13 -0.79 3.70
N LEU A 49 10.95 -0.32 4.92
CA LEU A 49 11.90 0.48 5.71
C LEU A 49 12.43 -0.28 6.92
N LYS A 50 11.70 -1.30 7.40
CA LYS A 50 12.05 -2.05 8.63
C LYS A 50 12.73 -3.39 8.36
N CYS A 51 12.62 -3.94 7.15
CA CYS A 51 13.28 -5.21 6.81
C CYS A 51 14.76 -5.02 6.42
N GLU A 52 15.54 -6.08 6.60
CA GLU A 52 16.89 -6.17 6.03
C GLU A 52 16.78 -6.51 4.55
N LYS A 53 17.44 -5.73 3.69
CA LYS A 53 17.47 -5.98 2.26
C LYS A 53 18.66 -6.88 1.92
N ASP A 54 18.39 -7.98 1.24
CA ASP A 54 19.41 -8.86 0.70
C ASP A 54 19.42 -8.86 -0.85
N ALA A 55 20.43 -9.51 -1.41
CA ALA A 55 20.64 -9.59 -2.86
C ALA A 55 19.60 -10.45 -3.59
N CYS A 56 18.93 -11.36 -2.88
CA CYS A 56 17.90 -12.24 -3.43
C CYS A 56 16.49 -11.62 -3.33
N GLY A 57 16.33 -10.55 -2.55
CA GLY A 57 15.04 -9.96 -2.24
C GLY A 57 14.16 -10.86 -1.38
N THR A 58 14.74 -11.63 -0.44
CA THR A 58 13.97 -12.58 0.40
C THR A 58 12.75 -11.96 1.12
N PRO A 59 12.75 -10.68 1.54
CA PRO A 59 11.56 -10.07 2.14
C PRO A 59 10.41 -9.76 1.17
N ALA A 60 10.55 -10.01 -0.14
CA ALA A 60 9.59 -9.57 -1.15
C ALA A 60 8.19 -10.20 -0.97
N ASP A 61 8.12 -11.43 -0.45
CA ASP A 61 6.89 -12.19 -0.20
C ASP A 61 6.61 -12.42 1.30
N ASP A 62 7.23 -11.62 2.18
CA ASP A 62 6.96 -11.65 3.62
C ASP A 62 5.46 -11.40 3.90
N PRO A 63 4.74 -12.35 4.55
CA PRO A 63 3.33 -12.17 4.91
C PRO A 63 3.05 -10.92 5.76
N GLU A 64 4.03 -10.46 6.52
CA GLU A 64 3.96 -9.25 7.35
C GLU A 64 4.51 -8.01 6.61
N GLY A 65 4.97 -8.19 5.37
CA GLY A 65 5.41 -7.14 4.48
C GLY A 65 4.28 -6.20 4.06
N PRO A 66 4.64 -4.97 3.65
CA PRO A 66 3.68 -3.89 3.48
C PRO A 66 2.70 -4.15 2.33
N VAL A 67 3.15 -4.81 1.25
CA VAL A 67 2.29 -5.13 0.11
C VAL A 67 1.26 -6.19 0.48
N ILE A 68 1.65 -7.30 1.09
CA ILE A 68 0.75 -8.40 1.42
C ILE A 68 -0.28 -7.94 2.47
N GLN A 69 0.14 -7.17 3.48
CA GLN A 69 -0.78 -6.57 4.45
C GLN A 69 -1.77 -5.61 3.78
N ALA A 70 -1.32 -4.78 2.83
CA ALA A 70 -2.22 -3.91 2.06
C ALA A 70 -3.20 -4.70 1.18
N ILE A 71 -2.78 -5.78 0.52
CA ILE A 71 -3.68 -6.64 -0.27
C ILE A 71 -4.80 -7.15 0.63
N ARG A 72 -4.47 -7.76 1.77
CA ARG A 72 -5.45 -8.29 2.73
C ARG A 72 -6.44 -7.20 3.19
N LYS A 73 -5.93 -6.01 3.55
CA LYS A 73 -6.74 -4.89 4.01
C LYS A 73 -7.65 -4.35 2.91
N ILE A 74 -7.13 -4.12 1.71
CA ILE A 74 -7.89 -3.59 0.56
C ILE A 74 -8.97 -4.58 0.13
N SER A 75 -8.64 -5.87 -0.02
CA SER A 75 -9.63 -6.88 -0.40
C SER A 75 -10.76 -7.01 0.63
N SER A 76 -10.48 -6.80 1.92
CA SER A 76 -11.51 -6.80 2.96
C SER A 76 -12.41 -5.57 2.92
N LEU A 77 -11.86 -4.39 2.57
CA LEU A 77 -12.60 -3.12 2.57
C LEU A 77 -13.36 -2.90 1.26
N PHE A 78 -12.76 -3.29 0.13
CA PHE A 78 -13.24 -3.00 -1.22
C PHE A 78 -13.17 -4.28 -2.08
N PRO A 79 -14.07 -5.26 -1.88
CA PRO A 79 -13.99 -6.56 -2.55
C PRO A 79 -14.01 -6.50 -4.09
N GLU A 80 -14.65 -5.47 -4.65
CA GLU A 80 -14.75 -5.27 -6.11
C GLU A 80 -13.55 -4.51 -6.71
N LEU A 81 -12.62 -3.99 -5.89
CA LEU A 81 -11.47 -3.25 -6.37
C LEU A 81 -10.38 -4.22 -6.84
N TYR A 82 -10.01 -4.13 -8.12
CA TYR A 82 -8.95 -4.98 -8.67
C TYR A 82 -7.57 -4.54 -8.16
N ILE A 83 -6.78 -5.50 -7.65
CA ILE A 83 -5.45 -5.25 -7.11
C ILE A 83 -4.40 -5.87 -8.03
N ALA A 84 -3.51 -5.03 -8.57
CA ALA A 84 -2.29 -5.43 -9.27
C ALA A 84 -1.07 -5.31 -8.34
N CYS A 85 -0.14 -6.26 -8.44
CA CYS A 85 1.11 -6.31 -7.67
C CYS A 85 2.24 -6.87 -8.54
#